data_AF-A0A0E0R3N1-F1
#
_entry.id   AF-A0A0E0R3N1-F1
#
_cell.length_a   1.000
_cell.length_b   1.000
_cell.length_c   1.000
_cell.angle_alpha   90.00
_cell.angle_beta   90.00
_cell.angle_gamma   90.00
#
_symmetry.space_group_name_H-M   'P 1'
#
loop_
_entity.id
_entity.type
_entity.pdbx_description
1 polymer ?
#
loop_
_entity_poly.entity_id
_entity_poly.type
_entity_poly.pdbx_seq_one_letter_code
_entity_poly.pdbx_strand_id
1 'polypeptide(L)'
;MATETLQLLRLEAPTPQDADAAAGGAVFVLSFGTDAYARVLSRGAGADASAPKHGRRGLARLLADRVARAVEELYEAGARRTAVMGVAPLGCAPRVMWEGLHVVDGRSCVEEANELVQGVELWYNTILVLLTGYMKNAEIALDALSIW
;
A
#
# COMPACT_ATOMS: atom_id res chain seq x y z
N MET A 1 8.32 -9.55 2.81
CA MET A 1 6.95 -9.87 2.31
C MET A 1 6.97 -10.06 0.79
N ALA A 2 7.44 -9.08 -0.01
CA ALA A 2 7.56 -9.27 -1.46
C ALA A 2 8.56 -10.40 -1.83
N THR A 3 9.63 -10.53 -1.05
CA THR A 3 10.67 -11.55 -1.21
C THR A 3 10.16 -12.98 -1.05
N GLU A 4 9.14 -13.22 -0.20
CA GLU A 4 8.60 -14.56 0.07
C GLU A 4 7.83 -15.09 -1.14
N THR A 5 7.04 -14.24 -1.80
CA THR A 5 6.33 -14.57 -3.05
C THR A 5 7.32 -14.95 -4.16
N LEU A 6 8.44 -14.24 -4.27
CA LEU A 6 9.49 -14.54 -5.24
C LEU A 6 10.28 -15.81 -4.90
N GLN A 7 10.47 -16.09 -3.62
CA GLN A 7 11.07 -17.36 -3.19
C GLN A 7 10.18 -18.54 -3.54
N LEU A 8 8.86 -18.42 -3.36
CA LEU A 8 7.88 -19.40 -3.82
C LEU A 8 7.95 -19.59 -5.34
N LEU A 9 7.97 -18.51 -6.12
CA LEU A 9 8.10 -18.57 -7.58
C LEU A 9 9.38 -19.34 -8.00
N ARG A 10 10.50 -19.11 -7.30
CA ARG A 10 11.77 -19.82 -7.56
C ARG A 10 11.72 -21.29 -7.17
N LEU A 11 10.95 -21.66 -6.14
CA LEU A 11 10.77 -23.05 -5.72
C LEU A 11 9.88 -23.84 -6.67
N GLU A 12 8.89 -23.19 -7.28
CA GLU A 12 7.96 -23.81 -8.23
C GLU A 12 8.54 -23.90 -9.65
N ALA A 13 9.53 -23.07 -9.98
CA ALA A 13 10.15 -23.06 -11.29
C ALA A 13 11.02 -24.32 -11.54
N PRO A 14 10.96 -24.92 -12.74
CA PRO A 14 11.79 -26.08 -13.10
C PRO A 14 13.29 -25.77 -13.06
N THR A 15 13.66 -24.56 -13.45
CA THR A 15 15.05 -24.08 -13.43
C THR A 15 15.13 -22.64 -12.92
N PRO A 16 16.31 -22.18 -12.46
CA PRO A 16 16.51 -20.79 -12.08
C PRO A 16 16.26 -19.80 -13.24
N GLN A 17 16.56 -20.21 -14.47
CA GLN A 17 16.37 -19.39 -15.67
C GLN A 17 14.88 -19.18 -15.96
N ASP A 18 14.06 -20.21 -15.74
CA ASP A 18 12.60 -20.10 -15.87
C ASP A 18 12.03 -19.19 -14.79
N ALA A 19 12.57 -19.23 -13.57
CA ALA A 19 12.16 -18.32 -12.49
C ALA A 19 12.48 -16.86 -12.82
N ASP A 20 13.68 -16.61 -13.36
CA ASP A 20 14.10 -15.26 -13.75
C ASP A 20 13.27 -14.73 -14.93
N ALA A 21 12.96 -15.59 -15.90
CA ALA A 21 12.07 -15.26 -17.01
C ALA A 21 10.64 -14.97 -16.52
N ALA A 22 10.14 -15.76 -15.57
CA ALA A 22 8.83 -15.55 -14.96
C ALA A 22 8.79 -14.24 -14.16
N ALA A 23 9.81 -13.93 -13.36
CA ALA A 23 9.91 -12.68 -12.62
C ALA A 23 9.99 -11.46 -13.55
N GLY A 24 10.78 -11.53 -14.63
CA GLY A 24 10.89 -10.44 -15.61
C GLY A 24 9.63 -10.27 -16.50
N GLY A 25 8.87 -11.36 -16.71
CA GLY A 25 7.68 -11.38 -17.55
C GLY A 25 6.36 -11.09 -16.83
N ALA A 26 6.29 -11.32 -15.51
CA ALA A 26 5.10 -11.15 -14.70
C ALA A 26 4.83 -9.69 -14.31
N VAL A 27 3.58 -9.41 -13.93
CA VAL A 27 3.16 -8.16 -13.28
C VAL A 27 2.94 -8.45 -11.79
N PHE A 28 3.62 -7.70 -10.93
CA PHE A 28 3.46 -7.81 -9.48
C PHE A 28 2.53 -6.70 -8.99
N VAL A 29 1.43 -7.09 -8.35
CA VAL A 29 0.47 -6.13 -7.79
C VAL A 29 0.72 -5.97 -6.29
N LEU A 30 1.02 -4.74 -5.88
CA LEU A 30 1.22 -4.34 -4.51
C LEU A 30 0.00 -3.55 -4.02
N SER A 31 -0.66 -4.04 -2.98
CA SER A 31 -1.77 -3.35 -2.32
C SER A 31 -1.50 -3.31 -0.82
N PHE A 32 -1.27 -2.11 -0.28
CA PHE A 32 -0.92 -1.91 1.13
C PHE A 32 -1.67 -0.74 1.73
N GLY A 33 -1.88 -0.76 3.04
CA GLY A 33 -2.28 0.42 3.81
C GLY A 33 -3.71 0.41 4.34
N THR A 34 -4.64 -0.31 3.70
CA THR A 34 -6.04 -0.43 4.15
C THR A 34 -6.15 -0.85 5.61
N ASP A 35 -5.50 -1.94 6.01
CA ASP A 35 -5.53 -2.43 7.40
C ASP A 35 -4.86 -1.48 8.39
N ALA A 36 -3.83 -0.76 7.94
CA ALA A 36 -3.12 0.20 8.77
C ALA A 36 -4.01 1.40 9.11
N TYR A 37 -4.73 1.94 8.11
CA TYR A 37 -5.71 2.98 8.34
C TYR A 37 -6.93 2.46 9.11
N ALA A 38 -7.46 1.28 8.79
CA ALA A 38 -8.58 0.69 9.52
C ALA A 38 -8.30 0.53 11.01
N ARG A 39 -7.04 0.22 11.41
CA ARG A 39 -6.65 0.16 12.82
C ARG A 39 -6.58 1.53 13.48
N VAL A 40 -6.07 2.55 12.78
CA VAL A 40 -6.00 3.94 13.29
C VAL A 40 -7.40 4.57 13.43
N LEU A 41 -8.36 4.12 12.63
CA LEU A 41 -9.73 4.64 12.61
C LEU A 41 -10.68 3.96 13.63
N SER A 42 -10.23 2.89 14.31
CA SER A 42 -11.03 2.13 15.31
C SER A 42 -11.15 2.81 16.68
N ARG A 43 -12.33 2.73 17.32
CA ARG A 43 -12.57 3.16 18.73
C ARG A 43 -12.05 2.16 19.78
N GLY A 44 -11.47 2.69 20.87
CA GLY A 44 -11.14 1.97 22.11
C GLY A 44 -9.77 1.28 22.13
N ALA A 45 -9.07 1.36 23.28
CA ALA A 45 -7.82 0.74 23.81
C ALA A 45 -6.68 0.24 22.88
N GLY A 46 -6.92 -0.04 21.59
CA GLY A 46 -5.93 -0.09 20.51
C GLY A 46 -5.76 1.26 19.78
N ALA A 47 -6.64 2.23 20.05
CA ALA A 47 -6.49 3.61 19.59
C ALA A 47 -5.31 4.35 20.29
N ASP A 48 -4.87 3.88 21.47
CA ASP A 48 -3.79 4.47 22.26
C ASP A 48 -2.73 3.42 22.64
N ALA A 49 -1.69 3.32 21.81
CA ALA A 49 -0.31 2.88 22.10
C ALA A 49 0.50 2.71 20.81
N SER A 50 -0.19 2.44 19.69
CA SER A 50 0.39 2.26 18.35
C SER A 50 -0.01 3.33 17.34
N ALA A 51 -0.72 4.39 17.79
CA ALA A 51 -0.73 5.64 17.03
C ALA A 51 0.71 5.91 16.62
N PRO A 52 1.01 6.07 15.31
CA PRO A 52 2.39 6.10 14.87
C PRO A 52 3.14 7.13 15.69
N LYS A 53 4.42 6.89 16.03
CA LYS A 53 5.32 7.95 16.56
C LYS A 53 5.31 9.24 15.70
N HIS A 54 4.71 9.17 14.51
CA HIS A 54 4.58 10.21 13.49
C HIS A 54 3.14 10.78 13.33
N GLY A 55 2.17 10.37 14.16
CA GLY A 55 0.77 10.84 14.12
C GLY A 55 0.00 10.46 12.85
N ARG A 56 -1.21 11.03 12.69
CA ARG A 56 -2.12 10.83 11.53
C ARG A 56 -1.45 11.12 10.18
N ARG A 57 -0.61 12.17 10.10
CA ARG A 57 0.07 12.59 8.86
C ARG A 57 1.31 11.76 8.54
N GLY A 58 1.97 11.21 9.56
CA GLY A 58 3.17 10.41 9.35
C GLY A 58 2.91 8.96 8.95
N LEU A 59 1.67 8.47 9.12
CA LEU A 59 1.27 7.15 8.60
C LEU A 59 1.39 7.09 7.09
N ALA A 60 0.96 8.15 6.38
CA ALA A 60 1.02 8.21 4.93
C ALA A 60 2.46 8.07 4.41
N ARG A 61 3.40 8.80 5.02
CA ARG A 61 4.84 8.71 4.72
C ARG A 61 5.40 7.33 5.04
N LEU A 62 5.07 6.77 6.20
CA LEU A 62 5.52 5.42 6.58
C LEU A 62 5.04 4.35 5.58
N LEU A 63 3.81 4.45 5.12
CA LEU A 63 3.26 3.53 4.12
C LEU A 63 3.95 3.71 2.77
N ALA A 64 4.24 4.94 2.36
CA ALA A 64 4.99 5.22 1.14
C ALA A 64 6.41 4.65 1.21
N ASP A 65 7.11 4.81 2.35
CA ASP A 65 8.42 4.21 2.57
C ASP A 65 8.38 2.66 2.49
N ARG A 66 7.30 2.03 2.98
CA ARG A 66 7.12 0.57 2.87
C ARG A 66 6.85 0.12 1.44
N VAL A 67 6.02 0.85 0.70
CA VAL A 67 5.76 0.58 -0.72
C VAL A 67 7.06 0.73 -1.52
N ALA A 68 7.80 1.82 -1.28
CA ALA A 68 9.09 2.06 -1.93
C ALA A 68 10.06 0.88 -1.75
N ARG A 69 10.23 0.43 -0.50
CA ARG A 69 11.07 -0.74 -0.20
C ARG A 69 10.56 -2.02 -0.86
N ALA A 70 9.25 -2.25 -0.87
CA ALA A 70 8.70 -3.44 -1.52
C ALA A 70 8.93 -3.42 -3.05
N VAL A 71 8.80 -2.26 -3.68
CA VAL A 71 9.10 -2.07 -5.11
C VAL A 71 10.59 -2.29 -5.39
N GLU A 72 11.47 -1.73 -4.56
CA GLU A 72 12.93 -1.97 -4.64
C GLU A 72 13.27 -3.45 -4.50
N GLU A 73 12.72 -4.13 -3.49
CA GLU A 73 12.92 -5.58 -3.28
C GLU A 73 12.47 -6.41 -4.49
N LEU A 74 11.31 -6.08 -5.08
CA LEU A 74 10.83 -6.74 -6.29
C LEU A 74 11.77 -6.51 -7.48
N TYR A 75 12.20 -5.26 -7.68
CA TYR A 75 13.08 -4.88 -8.77
C TYR A 75 14.44 -5.60 -8.70
N GLU A 76 15.07 -5.59 -7.53
CA GLU A 76 16.34 -6.28 -7.25
C GLU A 76 16.21 -7.80 -7.43
N ALA A 77 15.01 -8.35 -7.20
CA ALA A 77 14.74 -9.76 -7.40
C ALA A 77 14.39 -10.15 -8.85
N GLY A 78 14.37 -9.19 -9.78
CA GLY A 78 14.16 -9.45 -11.21
C GLY A 78 12.80 -9.02 -11.76
N ALA A 79 11.90 -8.51 -10.92
CA ALA A 79 10.64 -7.96 -11.40
C ALA A 79 10.88 -6.74 -12.29
N ARG A 80 10.11 -6.64 -13.38
CA ARG A 80 10.19 -5.50 -14.32
C ARG A 80 8.87 -4.75 -14.46
N ARG A 81 7.76 -5.31 -14.00
CA ARG A 81 6.45 -4.65 -14.05
C ARG A 81 5.79 -4.74 -12.69
N THR A 82 5.54 -3.59 -12.07
CA THR A 82 4.92 -3.50 -10.75
C THR A 82 3.75 -2.54 -10.80
N ALA A 83 2.58 -2.98 -10.37
CA ALA A 83 1.41 -2.12 -10.15
C ALA A 83 1.26 -1.87 -8.66
N VAL A 84 1.17 -0.61 -8.25
CA VAL A 84 0.88 -0.21 -6.88
C VAL A 84 -0.56 0.28 -6.83
N MET A 85 -1.38 -0.36 -6.00
CA MET A 85 -2.71 0.14 -5.67
C MET A 85 -2.63 1.14 -4.51
N GLY A 86 -3.30 2.27 -4.69
CA GLY A 86 -3.60 3.20 -3.62
C GLY A 86 -4.49 2.58 -2.54
N VAL A 87 -4.70 3.31 -1.45
CA VAL A 87 -5.65 2.91 -0.41
C VAL A 87 -7.02 3.44 -0.79
N ALA A 88 -8.02 2.56 -0.90
CA ALA A 88 -9.39 2.98 -1.18
C ALA A 88 -9.96 3.85 -0.04
N PRO A 89 -10.91 4.77 -0.32
CA PRO A 89 -11.58 5.56 0.70
C PRO A 89 -12.25 4.64 1.74
N LEU A 90 -11.90 4.84 3.02
CA LEU A 90 -12.34 3.94 4.10
C LEU A 90 -13.54 4.46 4.89
N GLY A 91 -13.98 5.69 4.66
CA GLY A 91 -15.09 6.31 5.39
C GLY A 91 -16.39 5.51 5.31
N CYS A 92 -16.62 4.82 4.19
CA CYS A 92 -17.81 3.99 4.00
C CYS A 92 -17.56 2.49 4.31
N ALA A 93 -16.37 2.11 4.78
CA ALA A 93 -16.09 0.74 5.15
C ALA A 93 -16.96 0.38 6.37
N PRO A 94 -17.68 -0.77 6.39
CA PRO A 94 -18.59 -1.13 7.47
C PRO A 94 -17.96 -1.02 8.87
N ARG A 95 -16.68 -1.41 8.98
CA ARG A 95 -15.91 -1.32 10.22
C ARG A 95 -15.67 0.13 10.68
N VAL A 96 -15.36 1.03 9.75
CA VAL A 96 -15.12 2.46 10.04
C VAL A 96 -16.44 3.17 10.35
N MET A 97 -17.52 2.86 9.64
CA MET A 97 -18.85 3.42 9.95
C MET A 97 -19.35 2.95 11.33
N TRP A 98 -19.07 1.70 11.71
CA TRP A 98 -19.48 1.14 13.01
C TRP A 98 -18.60 1.63 14.18
N GLU A 99 -17.29 1.81 13.96
CA GLU A 99 -16.31 2.17 15.00
C GLU A 99 -15.91 3.67 15.00
N GLY A 100 -16.36 4.46 14.04
CA GLY A 100 -15.87 5.81 13.73
C GLY A 100 -16.11 6.89 14.80
N LEU A 101 -15.34 7.99 14.69
CA LEU A 101 -15.19 9.07 15.67
C LEU A 101 -16.46 9.89 15.94
N HIS A 102 -17.48 9.86 15.08
CA HIS A 102 -18.71 10.63 15.26
C HIS A 102 -19.96 9.76 15.12
N VAL A 103 -20.86 9.89 16.12
CA VAL A 103 -22.24 9.40 16.04
C VAL A 103 -22.98 10.35 15.09
N VAL A 104 -22.92 10.09 13.79
CA VAL A 104 -23.90 10.61 12.82
C VAL A 104 -24.68 9.40 12.33
N ASP A 105 -25.70 9.00 13.10
CA ASP A 105 -26.68 7.94 12.83
C ASP A 105 -26.19 6.53 12.42
N GLY A 106 -24.87 6.28 12.32
CA GLY A 106 -24.30 5.02 11.83
C GLY A 106 -24.60 4.71 10.36
N ARG A 107 -25.04 5.71 9.59
CA ARG A 107 -25.52 5.56 8.21
C ARG A 107 -24.74 6.40 7.18
N SER A 108 -23.95 7.38 7.62
CA SER A 108 -23.10 8.17 6.74
C SER A 108 -21.68 7.64 6.73
N CYS A 109 -20.96 7.90 5.64
CA CYS A 109 -19.52 7.68 5.61
C CYS A 109 -18.82 8.61 6.64
N VAL A 110 -17.58 8.28 6.97
CA VAL A 110 -16.72 9.09 7.86
C VAL A 110 -15.71 9.85 7.01
N GLU A 111 -16.02 11.10 6.68
CA GLU A 111 -15.25 11.93 5.77
C GLU A 111 -13.82 12.17 6.27
N GLU A 112 -13.62 12.28 7.58
CA GLU A 112 -12.27 12.43 8.16
C GLU A 112 -11.38 11.22 7.89
N ALA A 113 -11.97 10.03 7.72
CA ALA A 113 -11.25 8.83 7.32
C ALA A 113 -10.82 8.90 5.85
N ASN A 114 -11.67 9.44 4.97
CA ASN A 114 -11.34 9.62 3.55
C ASN A 114 -10.22 10.66 3.37
N GLU A 115 -10.30 11.80 4.08
CA GLU A 115 -9.25 12.84 4.06
C GLU A 115 -7.89 12.29 4.52
N LEU A 116 -7.88 11.39 5.51
CA LEU A 116 -6.66 10.75 5.99
C LEU A 116 -6.00 9.85 4.94
N VAL A 117 -6.83 9.15 4.17
CA VAL A 117 -6.40 8.21 3.13
C VAL A 117 -5.87 8.96 1.92
N GLN A 118 -6.49 10.08 1.50
CA GLN A 118 -6.02 10.90 0.37
C GLN A 118 -4.55 11.32 0.51
N GLY A 119 -4.07 11.58 1.74
CA GLY A 119 -2.68 11.93 1.98
C GLY A 119 -1.67 10.85 1.53
N VAL A 120 -2.07 9.57 1.47
CA VAL A 120 -1.18 8.47 1.07
C VAL A 120 -0.84 8.53 -0.42
N GLU A 121 -1.79 8.92 -1.27
CA GLU A 121 -1.59 8.92 -2.72
C GLU A 121 -0.58 9.97 -3.17
N LEU A 122 -0.55 11.12 -2.49
CA LEU A 122 0.46 12.15 -2.72
C LEU A 122 1.87 11.61 -2.43
N TRP A 123 2.02 10.88 -1.32
CA TRP A 123 3.30 10.27 -0.97
C TRP A 123 3.68 9.12 -1.88
N TYR A 124 2.73 8.28 -2.30
CA TYR A 124 2.95 7.22 -3.28
C TYR A 124 3.43 7.79 -4.62
N ASN A 125 2.72 8.77 -5.17
CA ASN A 125 3.12 9.46 -6.39
C ASN A 125 4.54 10.03 -6.26
N THR A 126 4.81 10.74 -5.16
CA THR A 126 6.13 11.38 -4.93
C THR A 126 7.25 10.35 -4.95
N ILE A 127 7.12 9.25 -4.19
CA ILE A 127 8.22 8.28 -4.07
C ILE A 127 8.33 7.39 -5.30
N LEU A 128 7.21 6.98 -5.90
CA LEU A 128 7.25 6.11 -7.07
C LEU A 128 7.82 6.83 -8.29
N VAL A 129 7.52 8.11 -8.49
CA VAL A 129 8.16 8.92 -9.55
C VAL A 129 9.68 8.95 -9.36
N LEU A 130 10.17 9.12 -8.13
CA LEU A 130 11.60 9.07 -7.86
C LEU A 130 12.22 7.70 -8.17
N LEU A 131 11.54 6.62 -7.82
CA LEU A 131 12.03 5.25 -8.08
C LEU A 131 12.06 4.91 -9.57
N THR A 132 11.04 5.33 -10.34
CA THR A 132 11.02 5.09 -11.80
C THR A 132 12.22 5.71 -12.52
N GLY A 133 12.76 6.82 -12.02
CA GLY A 133 13.97 7.44 -12.57
C GLY A 133 15.26 6.64 -12.31
N TYR A 134 15.27 5.76 -11.30
CA TYR A 134 16.44 4.98 -10.91
C TYR A 134 16.41 3.55 -11.47
N MET A 135 15.23 2.95 -11.60
CA MET A 135 15.04 1.55 -11.97
C MET A 135 15.02 1.34 -13.48
N LYS A 136 16.18 0.97 -14.04
CA LYS A 136 16.32 0.74 -15.49
C LYS A 136 15.46 -0.43 -15.95
N ASN A 137 14.77 -0.25 -17.08
CA ASN A 137 13.92 -1.26 -17.70
C ASN A 137 12.77 -1.76 -16.80
N ALA A 138 12.36 -0.98 -15.80
CA ALA A 138 11.21 -1.26 -14.97
C ALA A 138 10.05 -0.31 -15.32
N GLU A 139 8.84 -0.86 -15.29
CA GLU A 139 7.59 -0.11 -15.40
C GLU A 139 6.86 -0.20 -14.07
N ILE A 140 6.54 0.97 -13.50
CA ILE A 140 5.77 1.08 -12.27
C ILE A 140 4.51 1.88 -12.59
N ALA A 141 3.35 1.27 -12.37
CA ALA A 141 2.05 1.95 -12.48
C ALA A 141 1.48 2.18 -11.07
N LEU A 142 0.87 3.35 -10.84
CA LEU A 142 0.13 3.66 -9.62
C LEU A 142 -1.35 3.83 -9.97
N ASP A 143 -2.20 3.15 -9.21
CA ASP A 143 -3.65 3.34 -9.26
C ASP A 143 -4.11 4.28 -8.13
N ALA A 144 -4.86 5.31 -8.50
CA ALA A 144 -5.32 6.36 -7.59
C ALA A 144 -6.77 6.11 -7.16
N LEU A 145 -6.96 5.16 -6.24
CA LEU A 145 -8.28 4.72 -5.75
C LEU A 145 -8.94 5.71 -4.77
N SER A 146 -8.20 6.66 -4.21
CA SER A 146 -8.68 7.64 -3.22
C SER A 146 -9.27 8.91 -3.82
N ILE A 147 -9.23 9.09 -5.15
CA ILE A 147 -9.76 10.28 -5.84
C ILE A 147 -11.24 10.04 -6.22
N TRP A 148 -12.17 10.31 -5.31
CA TRP A 148 -13.62 10.38 -5.56
C TRP A 148 -14.26 11.53 -4.79
#